data_AF-X1MM68-F1
#
_entry.id   AF-X1MM68-F1
#
_cell.length_a   1.000
_cell.length_b   1.000
_cell.length_c   1.000
_cell.angle_alpha   90.00
_cell.angle_beta   90.00
_cell.angle_gamma   90.00
#
_symmetry.space_group_name_H-M   'P 1'
#
loop_
_entity.id
_entity.type
_entity.pdbx_description
1 polymer ?
#
loop_
_entity_poly.entity_id
_entity_poly.type
_entity_poly.pdbx_seq_one_letter_code
_entity_poly.pdbx_strand_id
1 'polypeptide(L)' 'MNDPDFNYAIYTAPVGEESENYYLWHIRIVPRLTSIAGFEIGSGMYINTAFPEETADFIRNFKV' A
#
# COMPACT_ATOMS: atom_id res chain seq x y z
N MET A 1 13.57 -9.90 1.66
CA MET A 1 12.44 -9.81 2.60
C MET A 1 12.21 -11.19 3.17
N ASN A 2 12.29 -11.35 4.49
CA ASN A 2 12.20 -12.64 5.19
C ASN A 2 10.74 -13.12 5.31
N ASP A 3 10.03 -13.20 4.18
CA ASP A 3 8.62 -13.60 4.10
C ASP A 3 7.71 -12.90 5.15
N PRO A 4 7.59 -11.56 5.09
CA PRO A 4 6.76 -10.84 6.04
C PRO A 4 5.29 -11.12 5.80
N ASP A 5 4.54 -11.22 6.89
CA ASP A 5 3.09 -11.14 6.82
C ASP A 5 2.64 -9.87 6.08
N PHE A 6 1.51 -9.95 5.39
CA PHE A 6 0.91 -8.82 4.69
C PHE A 6 -0.60 -8.77 4.84
N ASN A 7 -1.16 -7.59 4.59
CA ASN A 7 -2.58 -7.41 4.33
C ASN A 7 -2.77 -7.00 2.87
N TYR A 8 -3.91 -7.32 2.28
CA TYR A 8 -4.31 -6.76 1.00
C TYR A 8 -5.76 -6.26 1.05
N ALA A 9 -6.07 -5.28 0.22
CA ALA A 9 -7.41 -4.74 0.07
C ALA A 9 -7.70 -4.46 -1.41
N ILE A 10 -8.95 -4.72 -1.81
CA ILE A 10 -9.46 -4.38 -3.14
C ILE A 10 -10.15 -3.03 -3.02
N TYR A 11 -9.68 -2.08 -3.82
CA TYR A 11 -10.27 -0.75 -3.96
C TYR A 11 -11.06 -0.73 -5.27
N THR A 12 -12.38 -0.67 -5.15
CA THR A 12 -13.33 -0.62 -6.27
C THR A 12 -14.22 0.60 -6.16
N ALA A 13 -14.88 0.95 -7.26
CA ALA A 13 -15.82 2.07 -7.31
C ALA A 13 -16.91 1.92 -6.24
N PRO A 14 -17.42 3.04 -5.69
CA PRO A 14 -18.63 3.03 -4.88
C PRO A 14 -19.80 2.39 -5.65
N VAL A 15 -20.73 1.80 -4.92
CA VAL A 15 -21.92 1.19 -5.51
C VAL A 15 -22.74 2.27 -6.24
N GLY A 16 -23.06 2.04 -7.50
CA GLY A 16 -23.78 2.97 -8.37
C GLY A 16 -22.89 3.92 -9.18
N GLU A 17 -21.57 3.88 -9.00
CA GLU A 17 -20.59 4.68 -9.74
C GLU A 17 -19.64 3.80 -10.60
N GLU A 18 -20.03 2.55 -10.89
CA GLU A 18 -19.15 1.57 -11.53
C GLU A 18 -18.76 1.95 -12.97
N SER A 19 -19.53 2.81 -13.62
CA SER A 19 -19.29 3.30 -14.99
C SER A 19 -18.50 4.60 -15.06
N GLU A 20 -18.14 5.20 -13.92
CA GLU A 20 -17.47 6.50 -13.90
C GLU A 20 -15.98 6.39 -14.24
N ASN A 21 -15.53 7.21 -15.19
CA ASN A 21 -14.16 7.12 -15.74
C ASN A 21 -13.08 7.68 -14.80
N TYR A 22 -13.44 8.27 -13.66
CA TYR A 22 -12.47 8.76 -12.68
C TYR A 22 -11.97 7.68 -11.72
N TYR A 23 -12.62 6.52 -11.67
CA TYR A 23 -12.22 5.44 -10.77
C TYR A 23 -11.62 4.26 -11.55
N LEU A 24 -10.36 3.94 -11.24
CA LEU A 24 -9.72 2.71 -11.70
C LEU A 24 -9.51 1.77 -10.52
N TRP A 25 -10.18 0.62 -10.57
CA TRP A 25 -10.02 -0.40 -9.54
C TRP A 25 -8.57 -0.86 -9.43
N HIS A 26 -8.12 -1.14 -8.22
CA HIS A 26 -6.77 -1.64 -7.97
C HIS A 26 -6.72 -2.47 -6.69
N ILE A 27 -5.66 -3.25 -6.55
CA ILE A 27 -5.35 -4.00 -5.34
C ILE A 27 -4.19 -3.29 -4.64
N ARG A 28 -4.33 -3.08 -3.33
CA ARG A 28 -3.23 -2.60 -2.48
C ARG A 28 -2.73 -3.75 -1.63
N ILE A 29 -1.42 -4.00 -1.67
CA ILE A 29 -0.74 -4.97 -0.81
C ILE A 29 0.16 -4.19 0.15
N VAL A 30 0.04 -4.47 1.45
CA VAL A 30 0.78 -3.76 2.50
C VAL A 30 1.50 -4.79 3.39
N PRO A 31 2.80 -5.02 3.16
CA PRO A 31 3.62 -5.83 4.06
C PRO A 31 3.71 -5.21 5.46
N ARG A 32 3.61 -6.01 6.50
CA ARG A 32 3.70 -5.57 7.90
C ARG A 32 5.16 -5.46 8.33
N LEU A 33 5.79 -4.31 8.04
CA LEU A 33 7.21 -4.05 8.35
C LEU A 33 7.42 -3.28 9.66
N THR A 34 6.48 -2.41 10.01
CA THR A 34 6.53 -1.57 11.21
C THR A 34 5.14 -1.44 11.84
N SER A 35 5.09 -1.11 13.13
CA SER A 35 3.86 -0.81 13.85
C SER A 35 3.61 0.70 13.89
N ILE A 36 2.35 1.12 13.79
CA ILE A 36 1.95 2.53 13.97
C ILE A 36 2.20 2.98 15.42
N ALA A 37 2.57 4.25 15.60
CA ALA A 37 2.83 4.84 16.90
C ALA A 37 1.93 6.06 17.16
N GLY A 38 2.23 6.80 18.23
CA GLY A 38 1.38 7.90 18.71
C GLY A 38 1.27 9.07 17.71
N PHE A 39 2.29 9.32 16.89
CA PHE A 39 2.22 10.35 15.85
C PHE A 39 1.23 9.97 14.75
N GLU A 40 1.32 8.75 14.21
CA GLU A 40 0.44 8.29 13.14
C GLU A 40 -1.01 8.21 13.62
N ILE A 41 -1.23 7.74 14.85
CA ILE A 41 -2.57 7.67 15.46
C ILE A 41 -3.12 9.08 15.71
N GLY A 42 -2.31 9.99 16.26
CA GLY A 42 -2.76 11.33 16.64
C GLY A 42 -3.00 12.28 15.46
N SER A 43 -2.24 12.11 14.37
CA SER A 43 -2.31 12.99 13.19
C SER A 43 -3.07 12.41 12.01
N GLY A 44 -3.20 11.08 11.93
CA GLY A 44 -3.68 10.38 10.73
C GLY A 44 -2.68 10.40 9.56
N MET A 45 -1.48 10.95 9.75
CA MET A 45 -0.40 10.95 8.76
C MET A 45 0.50 9.74 8.95
N TYR A 46 0.95 9.15 7.84
CA TYR A 46 1.86 8.00 7.85
C TYR A 46 3.27 8.43 7.46
N ILE A 47 4.27 7.88 8.14
CA ILE A 47 5.68 8.05 7.79
C ILE A 47 6.10 6.82 6.97
N ASN A 48 6.50 7.05 5.72
CA ASN A 48 7.13 6.02 4.90
C ASN A 48 8.65 6.23 4.94
N THR A 49 9.40 5.20 5.35
CA THR A 49 10.86 5.25 5.46
C THR A 49 11.59 4.88 4.18
N ALA A 50 10.88 4.33 3.18
CA ALA A 50 11.44 3.95 1.90
C ALA A 50 10.79 4.75 0.76
N PHE A 51 11.61 5.26 -0.15
CA PHE A 51 11.11 5.94 -1.32
C PHE A 51 10.46 4.93 -2.30
N PRO A 52 9.36 5.31 -2.98
CA PRO A 52 8.71 4.43 -3.94
C PRO A 52 9.63 4.10 -5.13
N GLU A 53 10.51 5.01 -5.54
CA GLU A 53 11.49 4.82 -6.61
C GLU A 53 12.45 3.67 -6.28
N GLU A 54 13.07 3.73 -5.09
CA GLU A 54 14.00 2.71 -4.59
C GLU A 54 13.29 1.37 -4.37
N THR A 55 12.06 1.41 -3.83
CA THR A 55 11.25 0.21 -3.57
C THR A 55 10.87 -0.49 -4.88
N ALA A 56 10.48 0.28 -5.90
CA ALA A 56 10.13 -0.26 -7.21
C ALA A 56 11.34 -0.93 -7.87
N ASP A 57 12.51 -0.29 -7.83
CA ASP A 57 13.75 -0.88 -8.35
C ASP A 57 14.17 -2.13 -7.58
N PHE A 58 14.03 -2.13 -6.25
CA PHE A 58 14.29 -3.29 -5.41
C PHE A 58 13.39 -4.48 -5.80
N ILE A 59 12.08 -4.26 -5.91
CA ILE A 59 11.12 -5.33 -6.25
C ILE A 59 11.34 -5.84 -7.68
N ARG A 60 11.60 -4.97 -8.67
CA ARG A 60 11.87 -5.40 -10.06
C ARG A 60 13.09 -6.31 -10.17
N ASN A 61 14.12 -6.04 -9.38
CA ASN A 61 15.37 -6.80 -9.40
C ASN A 61 15.38 -7.97 -8.39
N PHE A 62 14.32 -8.12 -7.59
CA PHE A 62 14.22 -9.18 -6.60
C PHE A 62 14.12 -10.53 -7.31
N LYS A 63 15.12 -11.40 -7.09
CA LYS A 63 15.09 -12.78 -7.59
C LYS A 63 14.33 -13.64 -6.60
N VAL A 64 13.29 -14.30 -7.12
CA VAL A 64 12.51 -15.33 -6.41
C VAL A 64 13.34 -16.60 -6.25
#